data_AF-A0A554GCS3-F1
#
_entry.id   AF-A0A554GCS3-F1
#
_cell.length_a   1.000
_cell.length_b   1.000
_cell.length_c   1.000
_cell.angle_alpha   90.00
_cell.angle_beta   90.00
_cell.angle_gamma   90.00
#
_symmetry.space_group_name_H-M   'P 1'
#
loop_
_entity.id
_entity.type
_entity.pdbx_description
1 polymer ?
#
loop_
_entity_poly.entity_id
_entity_poly.type
_entity_poly.pdbx_seq_one_letter_code
_entity_poly.pdbx_strand_id
1 'polypeptide(L)'
;MGAWGRGRVSDMGTPALIRRKCWSLLAVGLLAVAGCSDSSSPGDEPGPGTDGPGVTPGDGTDCLGAKFLDSLGKSKLLVGAQMEDATAAKAPFDVRYLYIAAGLFDSKDACNSCASGCTSGGTSCSNSGPGCGWWGCWQYDQEPPGAYVRDFIAATKAQGQLPFITYYEEFQASGYSEGRQQLAALNDAKFLERYLADWRFLLKQVGQEKVLLQIEPDMWAYLQFFPADGKAQSTAVAVKAANPTDCGGQENNAAGLGKCMIAMARKYAPNAKVGLHASAWATKTDVSANTDASFNVAGEANKVADFLLSVGAGDTDFVTVEASDRDAGWYQETQDKATWWDPENRKLPHFQQAFTWAKAVSARLNKPHLWWQLPLGNMSLPNRDKQWRDNRVDYFLTHPGEVAAAGGVGMLFGAGNYEQTTPESDGGNLLKRVKAYKDAGGQAACVKP
;
A
#
# COMPACT_ATOMS: atom_id res chain seq x y z
N MET A 1 -4.14 67.19 28.81
CA MET A 1 -5.59 66.85 28.73
C MET A 1 -5.70 65.81 27.62
N GLY A 2 -6.09 64.54 27.80
CA GLY A 2 -6.88 63.88 28.85
C GLY A 2 -8.25 63.45 28.26
N ALA A 3 -8.85 62.29 28.58
CA ALA A 3 -8.38 61.12 29.34
C ALA A 3 -9.36 59.92 29.17
N TRP A 4 -8.83 58.69 28.97
CA TRP A 4 -9.50 57.37 29.16
C TRP A 4 -10.69 57.00 28.23
N GLY A 5 -11.01 55.72 27.95
CA GLY A 5 -10.28 54.46 28.18
C GLY A 5 -11.16 53.19 28.07
N ARG A 6 -10.53 52.01 27.89
CA ARG A 6 -11.11 50.62 27.81
C ARG A 6 -11.94 50.32 26.54
N GLY A 7 -11.83 49.19 25.82
CA GLY A 7 -10.82 48.12 25.79
C GLY A 7 -11.36 46.69 25.92
N ARG A 8 -11.11 45.80 24.93
CA ARG A 8 -11.02 44.33 25.12
C ARG A 8 -10.53 43.53 23.88
N VAL A 9 -9.91 42.39 24.18
CA VAL A 9 -9.75 41.12 23.41
C VAL A 9 -9.15 41.17 21.99
N SER A 10 -8.02 40.47 21.87
CA SER A 10 -7.34 40.04 20.65
C SER A 10 -8.19 39.12 19.78
N ASP A 11 -8.06 39.24 18.46
CA ASP A 11 -8.30 38.13 17.54
C ASP A 11 -7.21 38.16 16.44
N MET A 12 -6.27 37.21 16.49
CA MET A 12 -5.18 37.09 15.50
C MET A 12 -5.53 35.96 14.55
N GLY A 13 -6.29 36.28 13.49
CA GLY A 13 -6.62 35.31 12.45
C GLY A 13 -5.37 34.74 11.79
N THR A 14 -5.17 33.42 11.93
CA THR A 14 -4.09 32.69 11.26
C THR A 14 -4.25 32.76 9.74
N PRO A 15 -3.21 33.18 8.97
CA PRO A 15 -3.30 33.21 7.52
C PRO A 15 -3.38 31.80 6.95
N ALA A 16 -4.33 31.57 6.03
CA ALA A 16 -4.50 30.28 5.39
C ALA A 16 -3.31 29.94 4.47
N LEU A 17 -2.66 28.80 4.73
CA LEU A 17 -1.54 28.32 3.93
C LEU A 17 -2.01 27.81 2.56
N ILE A 18 -1.78 28.60 1.51
CA ILE A 18 -2.01 28.21 0.12
C ILE A 18 -0.90 27.23 -0.31
N ARG A 19 -1.06 25.95 0.04
CA ARG A 19 -0.19 24.85 -0.41
C ARG A 19 -0.16 24.80 -1.94
N ARG A 20 1.00 25.05 -2.55
CA ARG A 20 1.22 24.74 -3.98
C ARG A 20 1.25 23.22 -4.16
N LYS A 21 0.42 22.67 -5.03
CA LYS A 21 0.45 21.25 -5.39
C LYS A 21 1.64 20.98 -6.31
N CYS A 22 2.74 20.44 -5.78
CA CYS A 22 3.74 19.76 -6.58
C CYS A 22 3.16 18.42 -7.04
N TRP A 23 2.84 18.30 -8.32
CA TRP A 23 2.36 17.08 -8.97
C TRP A 23 3.39 16.65 -10.02
N SER A 24 4.26 15.72 -9.65
CA SER A 24 5.24 15.13 -10.56
C SER A 24 4.57 14.09 -11.46
N LEU A 25 4.68 14.29 -12.77
CA LEU A 25 4.24 13.35 -13.80
C LEU A 25 5.43 12.47 -14.22
N LEU A 26 5.18 11.20 -14.58
CA LEU A 26 5.64 10.59 -15.84
C LEU A 26 5.21 9.12 -16.01
N ALA A 27 4.22 8.90 -16.89
CA ALA A 27 4.04 7.65 -17.61
C ALA A 27 3.47 7.99 -18.99
N VAL A 28 4.13 7.57 -20.08
CA VAL A 28 3.69 7.84 -21.46
C VAL A 28 3.86 6.59 -22.31
N GLY A 29 2.73 6.00 -22.73
CA GLY A 29 2.64 4.96 -23.74
C GLY A 29 1.61 5.36 -24.80
N LEU A 30 1.90 5.13 -26.09
CA LEU A 30 1.07 5.62 -27.19
C LEU A 30 -0.04 4.64 -27.61
N LEU A 31 -1.18 5.18 -28.06
CA LEU A 31 -2.32 4.42 -28.58
C LEU A 31 -2.17 4.02 -30.06
N ALA A 32 -2.93 2.99 -30.45
CA ALA A 32 -3.49 2.79 -31.79
C ALA A 32 -5.00 2.49 -31.66
N VAL A 33 -5.80 2.70 -32.73
CA VAL A 33 -7.27 2.95 -32.61
C VAL A 33 -8.10 2.24 -33.69
N ALA A 34 -9.28 1.70 -33.31
CA ALA A 34 -10.60 1.83 -33.99
C ALA A 34 -11.50 0.56 -33.95
N GLY A 35 -12.79 0.71 -33.58
CA GLY A 35 -13.82 -0.33 -33.70
C GLY A 35 -15.09 -0.06 -32.86
N CYS A 36 -16.27 -0.47 -33.33
CA CYS A 36 -17.62 -0.20 -32.77
C CYS A 36 -18.58 -1.32 -33.21
N SER A 37 -19.73 -1.64 -32.59
CA SER A 37 -20.51 -1.14 -31.43
C SER A 37 -21.55 -2.27 -31.07
N ASP A 38 -22.57 -2.21 -30.20
CA ASP A 38 -23.36 -1.12 -29.58
C ASP A 38 -24.15 -1.59 -28.32
N SER A 39 -24.76 -0.63 -27.61
CA SER A 39 -25.91 -0.65 -26.68
C SER A 39 -26.36 -1.92 -25.90
N SER A 40 -26.47 -1.76 -24.57
CA SER A 40 -27.64 -2.22 -23.79
C SER A 40 -27.80 -1.39 -22.49
N SER A 41 -29.01 -1.35 -21.92
CA SER A 41 -29.39 -0.46 -20.80
C SER A 41 -29.15 -1.06 -19.41
N PRO A 42 -28.98 -0.26 -18.34
CA PRO A 42 -28.68 -0.76 -16.99
C PRO A 42 -29.90 -1.39 -16.31
N GLY A 43 -29.63 -2.38 -15.45
CA GLY A 43 -30.58 -2.90 -14.45
C GLY A 43 -30.32 -2.29 -13.06
N ASP A 44 -31.31 -2.36 -12.18
CA ASP A 44 -31.36 -1.64 -10.89
C ASP A 44 -30.32 -2.08 -9.84
N GLU A 45 -29.91 -1.14 -8.96
CA GLU A 45 -29.05 -1.43 -7.80
C GLU A 45 -29.76 -2.30 -6.75
N PRO A 46 -29.17 -3.41 -6.28
CA PRO A 46 -29.56 -4.04 -5.03
C PRO A 46 -29.18 -3.14 -3.84
N GLY A 47 -30.15 -2.87 -2.96
CA GLY A 47 -29.88 -2.22 -1.67
C GLY A 47 -29.01 -3.10 -0.75
N PRO A 48 -28.48 -2.54 0.36
CA PRO A 48 -27.64 -3.29 1.29
C PRO A 48 -28.45 -4.39 2.00
N GLY A 49 -28.29 -5.64 1.54
CA GLY A 49 -28.87 -6.81 2.18
C GLY A 49 -28.16 -7.15 3.50
N THR A 50 -28.93 -7.49 4.52
CA THR A 50 -28.44 -7.83 5.87
C THR A 50 -28.21 -9.32 6.10
N ASP A 51 -28.54 -10.15 5.12
CA ASP A 51 -28.96 -11.53 5.35
C ASP A 51 -27.95 -12.56 4.82
N GLY A 52 -26.88 -12.78 5.59
CA GLY A 52 -25.97 -13.93 5.44
C GLY A 52 -25.98 -14.77 6.72
N PRO A 53 -26.22 -16.10 6.66
CA PRO A 53 -26.18 -16.94 7.85
C PRO A 53 -24.76 -16.99 8.42
N GLY A 54 -24.63 -16.86 9.75
CA GLY A 54 -23.34 -16.89 10.42
C GLY A 54 -22.59 -18.20 10.17
N VAL A 55 -21.46 -18.12 9.46
CA VAL A 55 -20.55 -19.25 9.26
C VAL A 55 -19.78 -19.49 10.55
N THR A 56 -19.94 -20.68 11.16
CA THR A 56 -19.24 -21.10 12.37
C THR A 56 -18.17 -22.15 12.04
N PRO A 57 -16.86 -21.82 12.10
CA PRO A 57 -15.80 -22.78 11.80
C PRO A 57 -14.76 -22.94 12.93
N GLY A 58 -14.72 -24.13 13.52
CA GLY A 58 -13.47 -24.83 13.90
C GLY A 58 -12.62 -24.29 15.05
N ASP A 59 -12.49 -25.11 16.10
CA ASP A 59 -11.59 -24.85 17.22
C ASP A 59 -10.11 -24.85 16.80
N GLY A 60 -9.32 -23.88 17.30
CA GLY A 60 -7.85 -24.03 17.37
C GLY A 60 -7.00 -22.96 16.69
N THR A 61 -7.12 -21.69 17.08
CA THR A 61 -5.96 -20.77 17.20
C THR A 61 -6.36 -19.53 18.00
N ASP A 62 -5.42 -18.96 18.76
CA ASP A 62 -5.58 -17.59 19.25
C ASP A 62 -5.69 -16.66 18.04
N CYS A 63 -6.82 -15.96 17.91
CA CYS A 63 -7.11 -15.10 16.77
C CYS A 63 -6.01 -14.04 16.54
N LEU A 64 -5.14 -14.30 15.57
CA LEU A 64 -3.98 -13.47 15.22
C LEU A 64 -4.41 -12.02 14.90
N GLY A 65 -5.57 -11.89 14.26
CA GLY A 65 -6.13 -10.60 13.90
C GLY A 65 -6.50 -9.73 15.10
N ALA A 66 -7.08 -10.29 16.17
CA ALA A 66 -7.33 -9.53 17.40
C ALA A 66 -6.03 -9.08 18.04
N LYS A 67 -5.06 -9.98 18.27
CA LYS A 67 -3.77 -9.63 18.89
C LYS A 67 -3.04 -8.50 18.14
N PHE A 68 -3.13 -8.49 16.81
CA PHE A 68 -2.59 -7.41 15.98
C PHE A 68 -3.37 -6.10 16.14
N LEU A 69 -4.70 -6.13 16.01
CA LEU A 69 -5.56 -4.95 16.16
C LEU A 69 -5.48 -4.34 17.58
N ASP A 70 -5.46 -5.17 18.62
CA ASP A 70 -5.31 -4.75 20.01
C ASP A 70 -3.98 -3.99 20.21
N SER A 71 -2.89 -4.48 19.58
CA SER A 71 -1.59 -3.77 19.58
C SER A 71 -1.66 -2.40 18.87
N LEU A 72 -2.61 -2.22 17.95
CA LEU A 72 -2.90 -0.94 17.31
C LEU A 72 -3.82 -0.05 18.15
N GLY A 73 -4.60 -0.61 19.07
CA GLY A 73 -5.67 0.10 19.81
C GLY A 73 -7.00 0.06 19.05
N LYS A 74 -7.26 -1.02 18.32
CA LYS A 74 -8.42 -1.25 17.46
C LYS A 74 -9.01 -2.64 17.78
N SER A 75 -10.29 -2.86 17.50
CA SER A 75 -10.98 -4.15 17.76
C SER A 75 -11.84 -4.64 16.59
N LYS A 76 -11.76 -3.92 15.47
CA LYS A 76 -12.55 -4.11 14.24
C LYS A 76 -11.63 -4.04 13.02
N LEU A 77 -12.01 -4.65 11.90
CA LEU A 77 -11.25 -4.56 10.65
C LEU A 77 -11.04 -3.09 10.29
N LEU A 78 -9.79 -2.75 9.97
CA LEU A 78 -9.39 -1.42 9.57
C LEU A 78 -9.92 -1.12 8.17
N VAL A 79 -10.44 0.09 7.96
CA VAL A 79 -10.75 0.58 6.61
C VAL A 79 -9.97 1.85 6.35
N GLY A 80 -9.32 1.93 5.19
CA GLY A 80 -8.50 3.08 4.85
C GLY A 80 -8.33 3.27 3.35
N ALA A 81 -7.75 4.40 2.99
CA ALA A 81 -7.46 4.72 1.60
C ALA A 81 -6.28 5.68 1.42
N GLN A 82 -5.79 5.76 0.19
CA GLN A 82 -4.96 6.85 -0.30
C GLN A 82 -5.90 7.97 -0.78
N MET A 83 -5.84 9.15 -0.14
CA MET A 83 -6.81 10.23 -0.34
C MET A 83 -6.33 11.57 0.22
N GLU A 84 -6.89 12.68 -0.28
CA GLU A 84 -6.59 14.03 0.21
C GLU A 84 -7.03 14.24 1.68
N ASP A 85 -6.39 15.18 2.39
CA ASP A 85 -6.70 15.50 3.79
C ASP A 85 -8.19 15.84 3.99
N ALA A 86 -8.77 16.56 3.03
CA ALA A 86 -10.18 16.94 3.03
C ALA A 86 -11.13 15.77 2.74
N THR A 87 -10.64 14.64 2.23
CA THR A 87 -11.44 13.43 1.98
C THR A 87 -11.40 12.49 3.18
N ALA A 88 -10.23 12.32 3.80
CA ALA A 88 -10.04 11.51 5.00
C ALA A 88 -10.86 11.99 6.22
N ALA A 89 -11.20 13.28 6.27
CA ALA A 89 -12.06 13.87 7.30
C ALA A 89 -13.57 13.70 7.05
N LYS A 90 -14.00 13.24 5.87
CA LYS A 90 -15.44 13.13 5.50
C LYS A 90 -16.10 11.83 5.95
N ALA A 91 -15.35 10.81 6.34
CA ALA A 91 -15.84 9.50 6.76
C ALA A 91 -14.94 8.86 7.84
N PRO A 92 -15.48 8.00 8.71
CA PRO A 92 -14.75 7.36 9.82
C PRO A 92 -13.79 6.23 9.39
N PHE A 93 -12.80 6.56 8.55
CA PHE A 93 -11.67 5.67 8.23
C PHE A 93 -10.80 5.41 9.48
N ASP A 94 -10.14 4.25 9.53
CA ASP A 94 -9.12 3.91 10.54
C ASP A 94 -7.69 4.21 10.08
N VAL A 95 -7.44 4.17 8.78
CA VAL A 95 -6.11 4.25 8.16
C VAL A 95 -6.14 5.27 7.04
N ARG A 96 -5.09 6.08 6.93
CA ARG A 96 -4.71 6.73 5.66
C ARG A 96 -3.44 6.09 5.17
N TYR A 97 -3.32 5.84 3.88
CA TYR A 97 -2.07 5.32 3.32
C TYR A 97 -1.42 6.26 2.30
N LEU A 98 -0.09 6.19 2.28
CA LEU A 98 0.81 6.99 1.47
C LEU A 98 1.74 6.06 0.69
N TYR A 99 1.89 6.29 -0.61
CA TYR A 99 3.04 5.80 -1.37
C TYR A 99 4.22 6.76 -1.22
N ILE A 100 5.37 6.21 -0.89
CA ILE A 100 6.68 6.78 -1.15
C ILE A 100 7.22 6.00 -2.35
N ALA A 101 7.24 6.66 -3.50
CA ALA A 101 7.65 6.12 -4.80
C ALA A 101 8.30 7.26 -5.60
N ALA A 102 9.62 7.38 -5.47
CA ALA A 102 10.42 8.50 -5.92
C ALA A 102 11.83 8.05 -6.35
N GLY A 103 12.66 9.00 -6.79
CA GLY A 103 14.09 8.79 -6.96
C GLY A 103 14.85 9.02 -5.65
N LEU A 104 16.02 8.40 -5.52
CA LEU A 104 16.92 8.67 -4.40
C LEU A 104 17.67 10.01 -4.57
N PHE A 105 18.22 10.53 -3.48
CA PHE A 105 19.28 11.54 -3.54
C PHE A 105 20.56 10.97 -4.19
N ASP A 106 21.39 11.83 -4.78
CA ASP A 106 22.64 11.42 -5.45
C ASP A 106 23.82 11.25 -4.48
N SER A 107 23.73 11.83 -3.28
CA SER A 107 24.75 11.76 -2.21
C SER A 107 24.82 10.37 -1.57
N LYS A 108 25.88 10.09 -0.79
CA LYS A 108 26.01 8.83 -0.03
C LYS A 108 24.91 8.68 1.04
N ASP A 109 24.66 9.77 1.75
CA ASP A 109 23.69 9.87 2.84
C ASP A 109 22.61 10.90 2.47
N ALA A 110 21.44 10.79 3.10
CA ALA A 110 20.29 11.68 2.86
C ALA A 110 20.63 13.16 3.09
N CYS A 111 20.05 14.04 2.29
CA CYS A 111 20.35 15.47 2.31
C CYS A 111 20.01 16.13 3.66
N ASN A 112 20.84 17.08 4.10
CA ASN A 112 20.59 17.88 5.30
C ASN A 112 19.73 19.14 5.05
N SER A 113 19.54 19.53 3.79
CA SER A 113 18.80 20.72 3.36
C SER A 113 18.24 20.48 1.96
N CYS A 114 17.02 20.93 1.68
CA CYS A 114 16.45 20.90 0.34
C CYS A 114 16.93 22.09 -0.51
N ALA A 115 16.96 23.29 0.08
CA ALA A 115 17.39 24.54 -0.57
C ALA A 115 18.88 24.59 -0.95
N SER A 116 19.73 23.68 -0.49
CA SER A 116 21.18 23.76 -0.72
C SER A 116 21.89 22.39 -0.73
N GLY A 117 22.59 22.08 -1.81
CA GLY A 117 23.50 20.92 -1.88
C GLY A 117 22.83 19.55 -2.01
N CYS A 118 21.51 19.51 -2.22
CA CYS A 118 20.76 18.29 -2.49
C CYS A 118 20.43 18.17 -3.98
N THR A 119 20.74 17.02 -4.57
CA THR A 119 20.36 16.65 -5.93
C THR A 119 19.78 15.24 -5.96
N SER A 120 18.91 14.98 -6.92
CA SER A 120 18.33 13.67 -7.22
C SER A 120 18.27 13.51 -8.74
N GLY A 121 18.86 12.43 -9.27
CA GLY A 121 18.99 12.22 -10.72
C GLY A 121 19.82 13.31 -11.40
N GLY A 122 20.79 13.89 -10.69
CA GLY A 122 21.58 15.04 -11.14
C GLY A 122 20.84 16.38 -11.12
N THR A 123 19.56 16.42 -10.73
CA THR A 123 18.73 17.63 -10.70
C THR A 123 18.72 18.25 -9.31
N SER A 124 18.91 19.57 -9.22
CA SER A 124 18.83 20.33 -7.96
C SER A 124 17.45 20.25 -7.34
N CYS A 125 17.38 19.94 -6.04
CA CYS A 125 16.13 19.99 -5.27
C CYS A 125 15.81 21.38 -4.72
N SER A 126 16.78 22.31 -4.70
CA SER A 126 16.57 23.73 -4.40
C SER A 126 15.74 24.40 -5.48
N ASN A 127 14.72 25.16 -5.08
CA ASN A 127 13.81 25.93 -5.94
C ASN A 127 13.26 25.13 -7.13
N SER A 128 13.06 23.82 -6.96
CA SER A 128 13.05 22.80 -8.01
C SER A 128 11.81 22.75 -8.92
N GLY A 129 11.00 23.80 -8.98
CA GLY A 129 9.93 24.01 -9.97
C GLY A 129 8.90 22.86 -10.04
N PRO A 130 9.02 21.92 -11.00
CA PRO A 130 8.26 20.66 -10.99
C PRO A 130 8.35 19.85 -9.68
N GLY A 131 9.45 19.98 -8.93
CA GLY A 131 9.68 19.31 -7.65
C GLY A 131 11.01 18.55 -7.61
N CYS A 132 11.46 18.19 -6.40
CA CYS A 132 12.63 17.33 -6.23
C CYS A 132 12.33 15.89 -6.67
N GLY A 133 13.29 15.22 -7.30
CA GLY A 133 13.18 13.80 -7.63
C GLY A 133 13.03 12.89 -6.40
N TRP A 134 13.47 13.35 -5.23
CA TRP A 134 13.45 12.63 -3.96
C TRP A 134 12.34 13.09 -3.02
N TRP A 135 11.59 12.13 -2.47
CA TRP A 135 10.45 12.36 -1.57
C TRP A 135 10.81 13.17 -0.32
N GLY A 136 12.05 13.06 0.15
CA GLY A 136 12.56 13.81 1.29
C GLY A 136 12.56 15.33 1.07
N CYS A 137 12.35 15.81 -0.16
CA CYS A 137 12.24 17.23 -0.51
C CYS A 137 11.02 17.53 -1.41
N TRP A 138 9.87 16.86 -1.18
CA TRP A 138 8.59 17.21 -1.81
C TRP A 138 7.83 18.34 -1.11
N GLN A 139 8.20 18.70 0.12
CA GLN A 139 7.79 19.96 0.76
C GLN A 139 8.52 21.18 0.15
N TYR A 140 8.15 22.39 0.57
CA TYR A 140 8.91 23.62 0.26
C TYR A 140 10.38 23.48 0.66
N ASP A 141 11.31 24.00 -0.16
CA ASP A 141 12.74 23.69 0.01
C ASP A 141 13.40 24.40 1.21
N GLN A 142 12.70 25.34 1.84
CA GLN A 142 13.06 25.93 3.13
C GLN A 142 12.78 25.00 4.33
N GLU A 143 11.88 24.02 4.17
CA GLU A 143 11.47 23.10 5.23
C GLU A 143 12.43 21.90 5.35
N PRO A 144 12.74 21.45 6.57
CA PRO A 144 13.78 20.45 6.80
C PRO A 144 13.42 19.09 6.17
N PRO A 145 14.36 18.43 5.46
CA PRO A 145 14.12 17.18 4.74
C PRO A 145 13.27 16.15 5.48
N GLY A 146 12.38 15.47 4.76
CA GLY A 146 11.43 14.48 5.29
C GLY A 146 10.17 15.09 5.92
N ALA A 147 9.93 16.40 5.82
CA ALA A 147 8.73 17.02 6.37
C ALA A 147 7.45 16.43 5.78
N TYR A 148 7.44 16.13 4.47
CA TYR A 148 6.34 15.45 3.79
C TYR A 148 5.76 14.24 4.56
N VAL A 149 6.64 13.36 5.07
CA VAL A 149 6.23 12.17 5.85
C VAL A 149 5.81 12.54 7.27
N ARG A 150 6.53 13.44 7.95
CA ARG A 150 6.20 13.87 9.32
C ARG A 150 4.84 14.57 9.35
N ASP A 151 4.54 15.40 8.37
CA ASP A 151 3.28 16.12 8.19
C ASP A 151 2.14 15.17 7.86
N PHE A 152 2.36 14.16 7.00
CA PHE A 152 1.39 13.11 6.73
C PHE A 152 1.04 12.31 8.00
N ILE A 153 2.07 11.91 8.78
CA ILE A 153 1.88 11.21 10.05
C ILE A 153 1.10 12.10 11.04
N ALA A 154 1.46 13.37 11.19
CA ALA A 154 0.81 14.31 12.09
C ALA A 154 -0.66 14.58 11.69
N ALA A 155 -0.93 14.84 10.41
CA ALA A 155 -2.28 15.09 9.89
C ALA A 155 -3.18 13.85 10.02
N THR A 156 -2.64 12.65 9.80
CA THR A 156 -3.36 11.39 9.95
C THR A 156 -3.68 11.12 11.43
N LYS A 157 -2.70 11.29 12.33
CA LYS A 157 -2.91 11.18 13.78
C LYS A 157 -3.95 12.18 14.30
N ALA A 158 -3.99 13.40 13.76
CA ALA A 158 -4.95 14.42 14.16
C ALA A 158 -6.42 14.03 13.86
N GLN A 159 -6.65 13.10 12.92
CA GLN A 159 -7.96 12.52 12.61
C GLN A 159 -8.25 11.22 13.39
N GLY A 160 -7.40 10.82 14.35
CA GLY A 160 -7.51 9.53 15.04
C GLY A 160 -7.20 8.31 14.16
N GLN A 161 -6.59 8.54 13.00
CA GLN A 161 -6.25 7.52 12.01
C GLN A 161 -4.80 7.03 12.20
N LEU A 162 -4.55 5.81 11.76
CA LEU A 162 -3.22 5.21 11.67
C LEU A 162 -2.58 5.60 10.32
N PRO A 163 -1.35 6.11 10.29
CA PRO A 163 -0.59 6.23 9.05
C PRO A 163 -0.16 4.85 8.57
N PHE A 164 -0.38 4.55 7.30
CA PHE A 164 0.26 3.46 6.58
C PHE A 164 1.17 4.07 5.50
N ILE A 165 2.38 3.53 5.34
CA ILE A 165 3.34 3.98 4.33
C ILE A 165 3.83 2.77 3.55
N THR A 166 3.57 2.77 2.24
CA THR A 166 4.25 1.91 1.27
C THR A 166 5.57 2.59 0.90
N TYR A 167 6.69 1.90 1.12
CA TYR A 167 7.99 2.30 0.62
C TYR A 167 8.28 1.49 -0.65
N TYR A 168 8.35 2.16 -1.80
CA TYR A 168 8.51 1.57 -3.13
C TYR A 168 9.57 2.38 -3.91
N GLU A 169 10.79 2.41 -3.40
CA GLU A 169 11.90 3.19 -3.97
C GLU A 169 12.84 2.32 -4.83
N GLU A 170 12.85 0.99 -4.66
CA GLU A 170 13.81 0.12 -5.36
C GLU A 170 13.67 0.21 -6.88
N PHE A 171 12.47 -0.07 -7.40
CA PHE A 171 12.18 0.07 -8.83
C PHE A 171 12.42 1.52 -9.30
N GLN A 172 11.80 2.49 -8.62
CA GLN A 172 11.74 3.89 -9.02
C GLN A 172 13.13 4.53 -9.15
N ALA A 173 14.07 4.15 -8.28
CA ALA A 173 15.44 4.64 -8.31
C ALA A 173 16.43 3.72 -9.06
N SER A 174 16.02 2.51 -9.46
CA SER A 174 16.91 1.51 -10.10
C SER A 174 17.52 1.98 -11.42
N GLY A 175 16.83 2.86 -12.16
CA GLY A 175 17.19 3.28 -13.51
C GLY A 175 16.91 2.23 -14.60
N TYR A 176 16.17 1.16 -14.27
CA TYR A 176 15.82 0.06 -15.17
C TYR A 176 14.31 -0.02 -15.45
N SER A 177 13.92 -0.86 -16.41
CA SER A 177 12.52 -1.28 -16.55
C SER A 177 12.09 -2.22 -15.42
N GLU A 178 10.81 -2.15 -15.07
CA GLU A 178 10.17 -2.97 -14.04
C GLU A 178 10.33 -4.47 -14.29
N GLY A 179 10.33 -5.26 -13.21
CA GLY A 179 10.50 -6.70 -13.25
C GLY A 179 11.96 -7.14 -13.22
N ARG A 180 12.44 -7.83 -14.26
CA ARG A 180 13.74 -8.54 -14.18
C ARG A 180 14.95 -7.60 -14.12
N GLN A 181 14.84 -6.40 -14.69
CA GLN A 181 16.00 -5.52 -14.85
C GLN A 181 16.32 -4.74 -13.57
N GLN A 182 15.31 -4.22 -12.84
CA GLN A 182 15.50 -3.50 -11.57
C GLN A 182 16.39 -4.28 -10.58
N LEU A 183 16.17 -5.59 -10.47
CA LEU A 183 16.89 -6.50 -9.55
C LEU A 183 18.41 -6.53 -9.78
N ALA A 184 18.92 -6.05 -10.91
CA ALA A 184 20.36 -5.88 -11.13
C ALA A 184 20.96 -4.75 -10.27
N ALA A 185 20.19 -3.68 -10.01
CA ALA A 185 20.60 -2.54 -9.19
C ALA A 185 20.90 -2.95 -7.74
N LEU A 186 20.16 -3.92 -7.20
CA LEU A 186 20.41 -4.51 -5.87
C LEU A 186 21.84 -5.07 -5.69
N ASN A 187 22.54 -5.41 -6.78
CA ASN A 187 23.92 -5.89 -6.73
C ASN A 187 24.97 -4.78 -6.97
N ASP A 188 24.57 -3.54 -7.30
CA ASP A 188 25.45 -2.37 -7.19
C ASP A 188 25.48 -1.86 -5.74
N ALA A 189 26.64 -2.00 -5.10
CA ALA A 189 26.87 -1.51 -3.75
C ALA A 189 26.62 0.00 -3.59
N LYS A 190 26.83 0.81 -4.64
CA LYS A 190 26.59 2.26 -4.58
C LYS A 190 25.11 2.61 -4.65
N PHE A 191 24.34 1.93 -5.49
CA PHE A 191 22.88 2.06 -5.50
C PHE A 191 22.30 1.62 -4.15
N LEU A 192 22.63 0.40 -3.73
CA LEU A 192 22.08 -0.20 -2.52
C LEU A 192 22.49 0.58 -1.25
N GLU A 193 23.65 1.24 -1.25
CA GLU A 193 24.06 2.13 -0.15
C GLU A 193 23.12 3.33 0.00
N ARG A 194 22.79 4.03 -1.10
CA ARG A 194 21.86 5.17 -1.07
C ARG A 194 20.44 4.71 -0.72
N TYR A 195 20.00 3.60 -1.31
CA TYR A 195 18.70 2.98 -1.03
C TYR A 195 18.53 2.59 0.44
N LEU A 196 19.53 1.94 1.06
CA LEU A 196 19.48 1.61 2.49
C LEU A 196 19.67 2.85 3.38
N ALA A 197 20.41 3.87 2.93
CA ALA A 197 20.49 5.15 3.62
C ALA A 197 19.15 5.90 3.62
N ASP A 198 18.35 5.79 2.54
CA ASP A 198 17.01 6.37 2.49
C ASP A 198 15.98 5.59 3.30
N TRP A 199 15.97 4.26 3.24
CA TRP A 199 15.18 3.44 4.16
C TRP A 199 15.49 3.80 5.64
N ARG A 200 16.76 3.98 5.98
CA ARG A 200 17.19 4.49 7.30
C ARG A 200 16.66 5.90 7.58
N PHE A 201 16.57 6.76 6.57
CA PHE A 201 16.07 8.13 6.68
C PHE A 201 14.55 8.19 6.91
N LEU A 202 13.76 7.41 6.16
CA LEU A 202 12.32 7.22 6.39
C LEU A 202 12.04 6.72 7.81
N LEU A 203 12.73 5.65 8.24
CA LEU A 203 12.56 5.09 9.57
C LEU A 203 12.88 6.10 10.69
N LYS A 204 13.82 7.03 10.47
CA LYS A 204 14.09 8.15 11.38
C LYS A 204 12.99 9.23 11.39
N GLN A 205 12.23 9.40 10.30
CA GLN A 205 11.06 10.29 10.28
C GLN A 205 9.87 9.68 11.02
N VAL A 206 9.75 8.35 11.00
CA VAL A 206 8.74 7.60 11.78
C VAL A 206 9.12 7.58 13.27
N GLY A 207 10.36 7.21 13.60
CA GLY A 207 10.87 7.24 14.97
C GLY A 207 10.00 6.48 15.97
N GLN A 208 9.42 7.18 16.94
CA GLN A 208 8.57 6.55 17.97
C GLN A 208 7.08 6.45 17.58
N GLU A 209 6.71 6.77 16.34
CA GLU A 209 5.31 6.80 15.91
C GLU A 209 4.74 5.41 15.60
N LYS A 210 3.45 5.23 15.89
CA LYS A 210 2.69 4.02 15.53
C LYS A 210 2.24 4.11 14.07
N VAL A 211 3.09 3.63 13.18
CA VAL A 211 2.88 3.60 11.72
C VAL A 211 2.82 2.16 11.22
N LEU A 212 2.03 1.89 10.19
CA LEU A 212 2.07 0.65 9.42
C LEU A 212 3.05 0.84 8.26
N LEU A 213 4.11 0.03 8.15
CA LEU A 213 5.12 0.12 7.12
C LEU A 213 5.08 -1.12 6.24
N GLN A 214 4.81 -0.93 4.96
CA GLN A 214 4.99 -1.95 3.94
C GLN A 214 6.31 -1.70 3.21
N ILE A 215 7.16 -2.72 3.19
CA ILE A 215 8.45 -2.67 2.49
C ILE A 215 8.29 -3.23 1.08
N GLU A 216 8.66 -2.44 0.08
CA GLU A 216 8.84 -2.79 -1.34
C GLU A 216 7.79 -3.77 -1.90
N PRO A 217 6.60 -3.28 -2.28
CA PRO A 217 5.71 -4.10 -3.09
C PRO A 217 6.41 -4.56 -4.36
N ASP A 218 6.06 -5.76 -4.80
CA ASP A 218 6.38 -6.36 -6.11
C ASP A 218 7.85 -6.73 -6.33
N MET A 219 8.81 -6.02 -5.72
CA MET A 219 10.20 -6.45 -5.62
C MET A 219 10.32 -7.87 -5.03
N TRP A 220 9.62 -8.16 -3.91
CA TRP A 220 9.62 -9.52 -3.32
C TRP A 220 9.05 -10.57 -4.28
N ALA A 221 8.00 -10.20 -5.02
CA ALA A 221 7.35 -11.08 -5.98
C ALA A 221 8.27 -11.35 -7.19
N TYR A 222 8.95 -10.34 -7.72
CA TYR A 222 9.97 -10.49 -8.77
C TYR A 222 11.20 -11.28 -8.28
N LEU A 223 11.61 -11.12 -7.02
CA LEU A 223 12.68 -11.90 -6.38
C LEU A 223 12.32 -13.38 -6.20
N GLN A 224 11.03 -13.74 -6.17
CA GLN A 224 10.57 -15.13 -6.29
C GLN A 224 10.40 -15.57 -7.76
N PHE A 225 9.87 -14.69 -8.60
CA PHE A 225 9.47 -14.99 -9.98
C PHE A 225 10.68 -15.23 -10.90
N PHE A 226 11.75 -14.43 -10.82
CA PHE A 226 12.81 -14.52 -11.83
C PHE A 226 13.87 -15.62 -11.62
N PRO A 227 14.22 -16.03 -10.39
CA PRO A 227 15.04 -17.22 -10.18
C PRO A 227 14.41 -18.50 -10.74
N ALA A 228 15.26 -19.42 -11.21
CA ALA A 228 14.82 -20.71 -11.74
C ALA A 228 14.19 -21.59 -10.65
N ASP A 229 14.74 -21.54 -9.44
CA ASP A 229 14.32 -22.34 -8.28
C ASP A 229 13.43 -21.58 -7.26
N GLY A 230 13.09 -20.33 -7.56
CA GLY A 230 12.20 -19.50 -6.75
C GLY A 230 12.72 -19.11 -5.36
N LYS A 231 14.04 -19.13 -5.13
CA LYS A 231 14.64 -18.80 -3.82
C LYS A 231 15.31 -17.42 -3.79
N ALA A 232 15.12 -16.70 -2.69
CA ALA A 232 15.75 -15.39 -2.47
C ALA A 232 17.30 -15.45 -2.42
N GLN A 233 17.88 -16.59 -2.02
CA GLN A 233 19.33 -16.79 -2.01
C GLN A 233 19.94 -16.81 -3.42
N SER A 234 19.14 -17.07 -4.46
CA SER A 234 19.58 -17.16 -5.86
C SER A 234 19.79 -15.79 -6.52
N THR A 235 19.34 -14.69 -5.89
CA THR A 235 19.59 -13.31 -6.35
C THR A 235 20.67 -12.66 -5.50
N ALA A 236 21.83 -12.37 -6.09
CA ALA A 236 22.93 -11.67 -5.42
C ALA A 236 22.56 -10.21 -5.12
N VAL A 237 22.92 -9.73 -3.92
CA VAL A 237 22.62 -8.38 -3.44
C VAL A 237 23.80 -7.88 -2.61
N ALA A 238 24.21 -6.62 -2.79
CA ALA A 238 25.45 -6.06 -2.22
C ALA A 238 25.40 -5.73 -0.70
N VAL A 239 24.54 -6.41 0.06
CA VAL A 239 24.08 -6.08 1.43
C VAL A 239 25.21 -5.62 2.38
N LYS A 240 26.25 -6.44 2.58
CA LYS A 240 27.36 -6.12 3.50
C LYS A 240 28.21 -4.93 3.07
N ALA A 241 28.34 -4.71 1.76
CA ALA A 241 29.16 -3.63 1.21
C ALA A 241 28.40 -2.29 1.25
N ALA A 242 27.09 -2.33 0.98
CA ALA A 242 26.21 -1.17 0.98
C ALA A 242 25.89 -0.62 2.38
N ASN A 243 25.77 -1.48 3.39
CA ASN A 243 25.46 -1.06 4.76
C ASN A 243 26.11 -2.00 5.79
N PRO A 244 27.43 -1.92 6.01
CA PRO A 244 28.12 -2.75 7.00
C PRO A 244 27.64 -2.49 8.44
N THR A 245 27.14 -1.29 8.74
CA THR A 245 26.74 -0.85 10.10
C THR A 245 25.43 -1.48 10.59
N ASP A 246 24.43 -1.61 9.71
CA ASP A 246 23.16 -2.27 10.07
C ASP A 246 23.05 -3.70 9.51
N CYS A 247 23.67 -3.96 8.36
CA CYS A 247 23.54 -5.22 7.62
C CYS A 247 24.79 -6.12 7.62
N GLY A 248 25.89 -5.75 8.29
CA GLY A 248 27.16 -6.48 8.19
C GLY A 248 27.11 -7.97 8.56
N GLY A 249 26.16 -8.37 9.41
CA GLY A 249 25.89 -9.77 9.76
C GLY A 249 25.03 -10.56 8.76
N GLN A 250 24.37 -9.88 7.81
CA GLN A 250 23.43 -10.49 6.85
C GLN A 250 24.14 -11.06 5.61
N GLU A 251 23.49 -11.98 4.91
CA GLU A 251 23.97 -12.59 3.67
C GLU A 251 23.91 -11.63 2.45
N ASN A 252 24.81 -11.78 1.46
CA ASN A 252 24.86 -10.94 0.25
C ASN A 252 23.87 -11.44 -0.83
N ASN A 253 22.59 -11.54 -0.47
CA ASN A 253 21.49 -11.92 -1.35
C ASN A 253 20.17 -11.32 -0.85
N ALA A 254 19.08 -11.54 -1.57
CA ALA A 254 17.79 -10.95 -1.23
C ALA A 254 17.21 -11.39 0.12
N ALA A 255 17.60 -12.56 0.63
CA ALA A 255 17.22 -12.99 1.98
C ALA A 255 17.92 -12.16 3.06
N GLY A 256 19.17 -11.76 2.86
CA GLY A 256 19.87 -10.85 3.75
C GLY A 256 19.37 -9.40 3.67
N LEU A 257 18.87 -8.99 2.50
CA LEU A 257 18.25 -7.68 2.31
C LEU A 257 16.98 -7.51 3.17
N GLY A 258 16.00 -8.42 3.03
CA GLY A 258 14.75 -8.36 3.80
C GLY A 258 15.00 -8.40 5.31
N LYS A 259 15.86 -9.32 5.76
CA LYS A 259 16.29 -9.42 7.17
C LYS A 259 16.95 -8.13 7.66
N CYS A 260 17.76 -7.46 6.84
CA CYS A 260 18.32 -6.16 7.23
C CYS A 260 17.25 -5.07 7.31
N MET A 261 16.39 -4.94 6.30
CA MET A 261 15.37 -3.87 6.28
C MET A 261 14.41 -3.98 7.47
N ILE A 262 14.02 -5.20 7.85
CA ILE A 262 13.22 -5.47 9.06
C ILE A 262 14.02 -5.13 10.33
N ALA A 263 15.28 -5.57 10.45
CA ALA A 263 16.13 -5.24 11.61
C ALA A 263 16.36 -3.73 11.77
N MET A 264 16.54 -3.00 10.66
CA MET A 264 16.62 -1.54 10.63
C MET A 264 15.31 -0.92 11.13
N ALA A 265 14.15 -1.44 10.73
CA ALA A 265 12.87 -0.95 11.22
C ALA A 265 12.73 -1.13 12.74
N ARG A 266 13.11 -2.30 13.29
CA ARG A 266 13.11 -2.51 14.76
C ARG A 266 14.09 -1.59 15.50
N LYS A 267 15.20 -1.20 14.86
CA LYS A 267 16.23 -0.32 15.42
C LYS A 267 15.87 1.17 15.40
N TYR A 268 15.26 1.64 14.31
CA TYR A 268 15.02 3.06 14.06
C TYR A 268 13.56 3.49 14.21
N ALA A 269 12.59 2.58 14.03
CA ALA A 269 11.16 2.82 14.18
C ALA A 269 10.47 1.74 15.06
N PRO A 270 10.84 1.58 16.34
CA PRO A 270 10.45 0.41 17.15
C PRO A 270 8.94 0.26 17.40
N ASN A 271 8.17 1.35 17.31
CA ASN A 271 6.71 1.33 17.46
C ASN A 271 5.96 1.11 16.14
N ALA A 272 6.67 1.07 15.01
CA ALA A 272 6.08 0.77 13.72
C ALA A 272 5.77 -0.72 13.58
N LYS A 273 4.65 -1.02 12.93
CA LYS A 273 4.28 -2.35 12.49
C LYS A 273 4.80 -2.54 11.08
N VAL A 274 5.47 -3.66 10.81
CA VAL A 274 6.16 -3.90 9.53
C VAL A 274 5.51 -5.09 8.82
N GLY A 275 5.42 -5.03 7.49
CA GLY A 275 5.01 -6.13 6.62
C GLY A 275 5.71 -6.12 5.27
N LEU A 276 5.70 -7.28 4.60
CA LEU A 276 6.17 -7.47 3.22
C LEU A 276 4.96 -7.74 2.31
N HIS A 277 5.12 -7.54 1.00
CA HIS A 277 4.09 -7.93 0.02
C HIS A 277 4.16 -9.43 -0.29
N ALA A 278 3.08 -10.16 0.00
CA ALA A 278 2.81 -11.46 -0.61
C ALA A 278 1.95 -11.23 -1.84
N SER A 279 2.45 -11.61 -3.01
CA SER A 279 1.74 -11.41 -4.28
C SER A 279 1.17 -12.70 -4.85
N ALA A 280 -0.04 -12.61 -5.39
CA ALA A 280 -0.76 -13.70 -6.04
C ALA A 280 -0.10 -14.23 -7.33
N TRP A 281 0.83 -13.49 -7.95
CA TRP A 281 1.53 -13.89 -9.19
C TRP A 281 2.99 -14.31 -9.02
N ALA A 282 3.56 -14.15 -7.82
CA ALA A 282 5.00 -14.32 -7.52
C ALA A 282 5.61 -15.67 -7.95
N THR A 283 4.81 -16.74 -8.07
CA THR A 283 5.29 -18.09 -8.40
C THR A 283 5.38 -18.39 -9.90
N LYS A 284 5.04 -17.43 -10.78
CA LYS A 284 4.74 -17.60 -12.22
C LYS A 284 3.35 -18.18 -12.51
N THR A 285 2.50 -18.31 -11.50
CA THR A 285 1.06 -18.58 -11.65
C THR A 285 0.28 -17.51 -10.91
N ASP A 286 -0.43 -16.66 -11.65
CA ASP A 286 -1.37 -15.70 -11.06
C ASP A 286 -2.60 -16.45 -10.53
N VAL A 287 -2.75 -16.50 -9.22
CA VAL A 287 -3.88 -17.16 -8.55
C VAL A 287 -5.15 -16.30 -8.57
N SER A 288 -5.03 -14.97 -8.66
CA SER A 288 -6.14 -14.02 -8.71
C SER A 288 -6.81 -13.94 -10.09
N ALA A 289 -6.15 -14.45 -11.14
CA ALA A 289 -6.70 -14.62 -12.49
C ALA A 289 -6.94 -16.09 -12.91
N ASN A 290 -6.66 -17.07 -12.04
CA ASN A 290 -6.72 -18.49 -12.41
C ASN A 290 -8.17 -19.01 -12.54
N THR A 291 -8.46 -19.74 -13.63
CA THR A 291 -9.81 -20.26 -13.96
C THR A 291 -9.97 -21.78 -13.81
N ASP A 292 -8.94 -22.50 -13.38
CA ASP A 292 -8.97 -23.96 -13.18
C ASP A 292 -9.52 -24.32 -11.78
N ALA A 293 -10.72 -24.91 -11.75
CA ALA A 293 -11.39 -25.34 -10.52
C ALA A 293 -10.70 -26.52 -9.80
N SER A 294 -9.69 -27.14 -10.41
CA SER A 294 -8.82 -28.15 -9.77
C SER A 294 -7.51 -27.57 -9.21
N PHE A 295 -7.26 -26.27 -9.40
CA PHE A 295 -6.02 -25.62 -9.00
C PHE A 295 -5.82 -25.60 -7.48
N ASN A 296 -4.63 -25.98 -7.02
CA ASN A 296 -4.29 -26.03 -5.60
C ASN A 296 -3.91 -24.63 -5.06
N VAL A 297 -4.92 -23.76 -4.93
CA VAL A 297 -4.83 -22.38 -4.41
C VAL A 297 -3.98 -22.28 -3.13
N ALA A 298 -4.23 -23.15 -2.15
CA ALA A 298 -3.50 -23.15 -0.88
C ALA A 298 -2.05 -23.67 -1.02
N GLY A 299 -1.81 -24.65 -1.91
CA GLY A 299 -0.48 -25.12 -2.27
C GLY A 299 0.38 -24.02 -2.92
N GLU A 300 -0.23 -23.16 -3.73
CA GLU A 300 0.46 -22.04 -4.36
C GLU A 300 0.78 -20.93 -3.35
N ALA A 301 -0.19 -20.55 -2.52
CA ALA A 301 -0.02 -19.61 -1.40
C ALA A 301 1.13 -20.02 -0.47
N ASN A 302 1.25 -21.32 -0.15
CA ASN A 302 2.34 -21.84 0.68
C ASN A 302 3.73 -21.59 0.08
N LYS A 303 3.89 -21.59 -1.26
CA LYS A 303 5.18 -21.27 -1.91
C LYS A 303 5.57 -19.80 -1.70
N VAL A 304 4.60 -18.89 -1.76
CA VAL A 304 4.82 -17.44 -1.54
C VAL A 304 5.16 -17.20 -0.07
N ALA A 305 4.43 -17.83 0.85
CA ALA A 305 4.72 -17.76 2.28
C ALA A 305 6.11 -18.35 2.63
N ASP A 306 6.50 -19.50 2.06
CA ASP A 306 7.84 -20.10 2.30
C ASP A 306 8.98 -19.24 1.75
N PHE A 307 8.79 -18.60 0.59
CA PHE A 307 9.72 -17.59 0.09
C PHE A 307 9.82 -16.39 1.05
N LEU A 308 8.68 -15.87 1.52
CA LEU A 308 8.64 -14.72 2.43
C LEU A 308 9.27 -15.03 3.80
N LEU A 309 9.10 -16.24 4.34
CA LEU A 309 9.83 -16.68 5.52
C LEU A 309 11.35 -16.64 5.29
N SER A 310 11.82 -17.02 4.10
CA SER A 310 13.25 -17.01 3.77
C SER A 310 13.88 -15.60 3.79
N VAL A 311 13.12 -14.54 3.45
CA VAL A 311 13.55 -13.14 3.50
C VAL A 311 13.26 -12.44 4.84
N GLY A 312 12.68 -13.15 5.83
CA GLY A 312 12.50 -12.64 7.20
C GLY A 312 11.06 -12.36 7.63
N ALA A 313 10.03 -12.80 6.89
CA ALA A 313 8.63 -12.60 7.29
C ALA A 313 8.24 -13.22 8.65
N GLY A 314 9.07 -14.09 9.24
CA GLY A 314 8.92 -14.52 10.63
C GLY A 314 8.97 -13.36 11.63
N ASP A 315 9.73 -12.30 11.32
CA ASP A 315 9.99 -11.15 12.20
C ASP A 315 9.12 -9.92 11.89
N THR A 316 8.17 -10.00 10.94
CA THR A 316 7.19 -8.95 10.64
C THR A 316 6.01 -8.96 11.63
N ASP A 317 5.16 -7.94 11.59
CA ASP A 317 3.89 -7.91 12.33
C ASP A 317 2.69 -8.36 11.48
N PHE A 318 2.75 -8.12 10.17
CA PHE A 318 1.71 -8.47 9.20
C PHE A 318 2.32 -8.87 7.83
N VAL A 319 1.45 -9.18 6.88
CA VAL A 319 1.73 -9.30 5.45
C VAL A 319 0.71 -8.48 4.65
N THR A 320 1.04 -7.97 3.47
CA THR A 320 0.05 -7.40 2.52
C THR A 320 -0.28 -8.39 1.41
N VAL A 321 -1.51 -8.33 0.91
CA VAL A 321 -2.04 -9.19 -0.17
C VAL A 321 -2.92 -8.38 -1.12
N GLU A 322 -2.66 -8.46 -2.43
CA GLU A 322 -3.27 -7.61 -3.44
C GLU A 322 -4.50 -8.23 -4.12
N ALA A 323 -5.40 -7.35 -4.59
CA ALA A 323 -6.46 -7.73 -5.52
C ALA A 323 -6.12 -7.31 -6.95
N SER A 324 -5.69 -6.06 -7.14
CA SER A 324 -5.09 -5.52 -8.37
C SER A 324 -4.57 -4.10 -8.11
N ASP A 325 -3.65 -3.62 -8.93
CA ASP A 325 -3.17 -2.23 -8.94
C ASP A 325 -4.09 -1.28 -9.73
N ARG A 326 -4.99 -1.81 -10.57
CA ARG A 326 -5.90 -1.03 -11.42
C ARG A 326 -7.34 -1.55 -11.37
N ASP A 327 -8.28 -0.65 -11.66
CA ASP A 327 -9.71 -0.96 -11.72
C ASP A 327 -10.00 -1.93 -12.90
N ALA A 328 -10.88 -2.91 -12.71
CA ALA A 328 -11.20 -3.91 -13.75
C ALA A 328 -11.70 -3.28 -15.06
N GLY A 329 -12.44 -2.16 -14.97
CA GLY A 329 -12.86 -1.37 -16.12
C GLY A 329 -11.70 -0.76 -16.91
N TRP A 330 -10.59 -0.37 -16.26
CA TRP A 330 -9.40 0.10 -16.98
C TRP A 330 -8.77 -1.03 -17.81
N TYR A 331 -8.65 -2.24 -17.23
CA TYR A 331 -8.10 -3.40 -17.93
C TYR A 331 -8.96 -3.84 -19.12
N GLN A 332 -10.29 -3.78 -18.98
CA GLN A 332 -11.22 -4.10 -20.04
C GLN A 332 -11.09 -3.11 -21.21
N GLU A 333 -11.14 -1.80 -20.94
CA GLU A 333 -11.16 -0.76 -21.98
C GLU A 333 -9.77 -0.48 -22.60
N THR A 334 -8.67 -0.78 -21.90
CA THR A 334 -7.29 -0.45 -22.36
C THR A 334 -6.42 -1.64 -22.74
N GLN A 335 -6.75 -2.86 -22.28
CA GLN A 335 -5.96 -4.07 -22.55
C GLN A 335 -6.77 -5.28 -23.05
N ASP A 336 -8.08 -5.14 -23.24
CA ASP A 336 -9.01 -6.25 -23.58
C ASP A 336 -8.92 -7.41 -22.56
N LYS A 337 -8.83 -7.07 -21.26
CA LYS A 337 -8.67 -8.02 -20.16
C LYS A 337 -9.81 -7.91 -19.15
N ALA A 338 -10.57 -9.00 -18.99
CA ALA A 338 -11.57 -9.12 -17.93
C ALA A 338 -10.90 -9.52 -16.60
N THR A 339 -10.40 -8.56 -15.83
CA THR A 339 -9.84 -8.77 -14.47
C THR A 339 -10.89 -8.67 -13.35
N TRP A 340 -12.16 -8.93 -13.69
CA TRP A 340 -13.30 -8.99 -12.79
C TRP A 340 -13.24 -10.25 -11.91
N TRP A 341 -13.73 -10.14 -10.67
CA TRP A 341 -14.04 -11.30 -9.82
C TRP A 341 -15.56 -11.48 -9.74
N ASP A 342 -16.05 -12.72 -9.88
CA ASP A 342 -17.49 -13.01 -9.80
C ASP A 342 -18.04 -12.74 -8.37
N PRO A 343 -18.96 -11.77 -8.19
CA PRO A 343 -19.52 -11.45 -6.88
C PRO A 343 -20.51 -12.50 -6.37
N GLU A 344 -21.03 -13.39 -7.22
CA GLU A 344 -21.83 -14.53 -6.78
C GLU A 344 -20.99 -15.76 -6.40
N ASN A 345 -19.67 -15.73 -6.61
CA ASN A 345 -18.74 -16.85 -6.38
C ASN A 345 -19.16 -18.17 -7.07
N ARG A 346 -19.65 -18.10 -8.32
CA ARG A 346 -20.11 -19.25 -9.12
C ARG A 346 -19.17 -19.60 -10.27
N LYS A 347 -18.32 -18.66 -10.69
CA LYS A 347 -17.35 -18.77 -11.79
C LYS A 347 -16.00 -18.25 -11.34
N LEU A 348 -14.92 -18.86 -11.80
CA LEU A 348 -13.56 -18.37 -11.54
C LEU A 348 -13.17 -17.28 -12.57
N PRO A 349 -12.37 -16.27 -12.17
CA PRO A 349 -11.90 -16.02 -10.82
C PRO A 349 -12.96 -15.34 -9.92
N HIS A 350 -12.91 -15.56 -8.61
CA HIS A 350 -13.87 -15.00 -7.65
C HIS A 350 -13.29 -14.70 -6.26
N PHE A 351 -14.03 -13.93 -5.44
CA PHE A 351 -13.57 -13.42 -4.14
C PHE A 351 -13.13 -14.54 -3.17
N GLN A 352 -13.91 -15.62 -3.04
CA GLN A 352 -13.56 -16.75 -2.18
C GLN A 352 -12.27 -17.49 -2.60
N GLN A 353 -11.87 -17.45 -3.87
CA GLN A 353 -10.57 -17.96 -4.33
C GLN A 353 -9.42 -17.10 -3.80
N ALA A 354 -9.53 -15.77 -3.97
CA ALA A 354 -8.55 -14.81 -3.45
C ALA A 354 -8.46 -14.87 -1.91
N PHE A 355 -9.59 -15.00 -1.22
CA PHE A 355 -9.65 -15.20 0.23
C PHE A 355 -9.05 -16.55 0.67
N THR A 356 -9.25 -17.62 -0.09
CA THR A 356 -8.62 -18.92 0.18
C THR A 356 -7.09 -18.84 0.05
N TRP A 357 -6.59 -18.11 -0.96
CA TRP A 357 -5.17 -17.87 -1.15
C TRP A 357 -4.58 -17.04 0.02
N ALA A 358 -5.16 -15.87 0.33
CA ALA A 358 -4.70 -15.01 1.40
C ALA A 358 -4.76 -15.69 2.79
N LYS A 359 -5.76 -16.55 3.02
CA LYS A 359 -5.87 -17.38 4.23
C LYS A 359 -4.74 -18.39 4.36
N ALA A 360 -4.37 -19.05 3.26
CA ALA A 360 -3.25 -19.98 3.26
C ALA A 360 -1.90 -19.26 3.48
N VAL A 361 -1.68 -18.10 2.87
CA VAL A 361 -0.49 -17.25 3.16
C VAL A 361 -0.44 -16.90 4.66
N SER A 362 -1.55 -16.42 5.22
CA SER A 362 -1.66 -15.97 6.61
C SER A 362 -1.39 -17.09 7.62
N ALA A 363 -2.01 -18.25 7.39
CA ALA A 363 -1.83 -19.45 8.22
C ALA A 363 -0.39 -19.98 8.15
N ARG A 364 0.24 -19.95 6.97
CA ARG A 364 1.62 -20.43 6.77
C ARG A 364 2.68 -19.48 7.35
N LEU A 365 2.46 -18.18 7.28
CA LEU A 365 3.32 -17.17 7.90
C LEU A 365 3.10 -17.03 9.42
N ASN A 366 1.96 -17.50 9.95
CA ASN A 366 1.46 -17.18 11.28
C ASN A 366 1.35 -15.65 11.51
N LYS A 367 0.82 -14.93 10.50
CA LYS A 367 0.61 -13.48 10.49
C LYS A 367 -0.80 -13.15 9.98
N PRO A 368 -1.46 -12.10 10.46
CA PRO A 368 -2.65 -11.55 9.80
C PRO A 368 -2.25 -10.78 8.54
N HIS A 369 -3.19 -10.58 7.62
CA HIS A 369 -2.97 -9.82 6.38
C HIS A 369 -3.76 -8.51 6.29
N LEU A 370 -3.20 -7.51 5.63
CA LEU A 370 -3.91 -6.32 5.17
C LEU A 370 -4.17 -6.47 3.66
N TRP A 371 -5.43 -6.31 3.23
CA TRP A 371 -5.74 -6.22 1.81
C TRP A 371 -5.26 -4.88 1.27
N TRP A 372 -4.27 -4.96 0.39
CA TRP A 372 -3.56 -3.88 -0.27
C TRP A 372 -2.84 -4.54 -1.46
N GLN A 373 -2.94 -4.06 -2.69
CA GLN A 373 -3.77 -2.95 -3.16
C GLN A 373 -5.20 -3.41 -3.48
N LEU A 374 -6.19 -2.59 -3.08
CA LEU A 374 -7.57 -2.73 -3.51
C LEU A 374 -7.94 -1.58 -4.47
N PRO A 375 -8.42 -1.88 -5.70
CA PRO A 375 -8.98 -0.88 -6.62
C PRO A 375 -10.18 -0.12 -6.03
N LEU A 376 -10.54 1.00 -6.66
CA LEU A 376 -11.50 1.98 -6.14
C LEU A 376 -12.73 2.21 -7.02
N GLY A 377 -12.73 1.63 -8.22
CA GLY A 377 -13.87 1.67 -9.13
C GLY A 377 -15.15 1.12 -8.49
N ASN A 378 -16.28 1.55 -9.04
CA ASN A 378 -17.60 1.05 -8.68
C ASN A 378 -18.52 1.03 -9.89
N MET A 379 -19.53 0.15 -9.89
CA MET A 379 -20.32 -0.16 -11.09
C MET A 379 -21.12 1.02 -11.66
N SER A 380 -21.33 2.10 -10.89
CA SER A 380 -22.03 3.31 -11.37
C SER A 380 -21.18 4.18 -12.31
N LEU A 381 -19.85 3.99 -12.34
CA LEU A 381 -18.93 4.88 -13.04
C LEU A 381 -18.95 4.69 -14.58
N PRO A 382 -18.56 5.72 -15.36
CA PRO A 382 -18.68 5.75 -16.82
C PRO A 382 -17.60 5.01 -17.64
N ASN A 383 -16.65 4.30 -17.03
CA ASN A 383 -15.51 3.67 -17.73
C ASN A 383 -14.67 4.67 -18.57
N ARG A 384 -13.98 5.59 -17.88
CA ARG A 384 -13.02 6.53 -18.49
C ARG A 384 -11.94 6.92 -17.48
N ASP A 385 -10.95 7.71 -17.92
CA ASP A 385 -9.88 8.26 -17.07
C ASP A 385 -10.40 8.73 -15.70
N LYS A 386 -9.78 8.18 -14.65
CA LYS A 386 -10.07 8.35 -13.22
C LYS A 386 -11.48 7.96 -12.76
N GLN A 387 -12.27 7.31 -13.60
CA GLN A 387 -13.67 6.96 -13.34
C GLN A 387 -14.03 5.62 -13.98
N TRP A 388 -13.37 4.56 -13.51
CA TRP A 388 -13.55 3.20 -14.01
C TRP A 388 -14.48 2.39 -13.11
N ARG A 389 -15.12 1.37 -13.67
CA ARG A 389 -15.88 0.41 -12.88
C ARG A 389 -14.94 -0.63 -12.26
N ASP A 390 -15.24 -1.02 -11.03
CA ASP A 390 -14.75 -2.22 -10.36
C ASP A 390 -15.90 -2.71 -9.44
N ASN A 391 -15.77 -3.87 -8.80
CA ASN A 391 -16.76 -4.39 -7.85
C ASN A 391 -16.17 -4.68 -6.45
N ARG A 392 -14.86 -4.51 -6.26
CA ARG A 392 -14.15 -4.85 -5.02
C ARG A 392 -14.52 -3.94 -3.85
N VAL A 393 -14.65 -2.63 -4.04
CA VAL A 393 -15.09 -1.69 -2.97
C VAL A 393 -16.40 -2.15 -2.34
N ASP A 394 -17.37 -2.47 -3.19
CA ASP A 394 -18.72 -2.83 -2.76
C ASP A 394 -18.77 -4.25 -2.19
N TYR A 395 -18.05 -5.22 -2.79
CA TYR A 395 -17.99 -6.57 -2.26
C TYR A 395 -17.31 -6.62 -0.88
N PHE A 396 -16.11 -6.04 -0.74
CA PHE A 396 -15.34 -6.09 0.51
C PHE A 396 -16.06 -5.43 1.68
N LEU A 397 -16.75 -4.30 1.44
CA LEU A 397 -17.49 -3.58 2.47
C LEU A 397 -18.90 -4.16 2.75
N THR A 398 -19.40 -5.07 1.88
CA THR A 398 -20.63 -5.85 2.12
C THR A 398 -20.34 -7.21 2.77
N HIS A 399 -19.19 -7.83 2.47
CA HIS A 399 -18.76 -9.14 2.99
C HIS A 399 -17.54 -9.09 3.93
N PRO A 400 -17.40 -8.13 4.87
CA PRO A 400 -16.21 -8.02 5.71
C PRO A 400 -16.02 -9.25 6.61
N GLY A 401 -17.09 -10.01 6.90
CA GLY A 401 -17.00 -11.29 7.61
C GLY A 401 -16.14 -12.34 6.89
N GLU A 402 -16.17 -12.37 5.55
CA GLU A 402 -15.30 -13.26 4.76
C GLU A 402 -13.83 -12.82 4.85
N VAL A 403 -13.58 -11.51 4.80
CA VAL A 403 -12.24 -10.92 5.00
C VAL A 403 -11.67 -11.30 6.37
N ALA A 404 -12.47 -11.21 7.44
CA ALA A 404 -12.08 -11.66 8.77
C ALA A 404 -11.86 -13.19 8.82
N ALA A 405 -12.74 -13.99 8.21
CA ALA A 405 -12.61 -15.45 8.16
C ALA A 405 -11.40 -15.93 7.34
N ALA A 406 -10.84 -15.09 6.47
CA ALA A 406 -9.57 -15.30 5.79
C ALA A 406 -8.33 -14.96 6.66
N GLY A 407 -8.51 -14.35 7.84
CA GLY A 407 -7.40 -13.83 8.66
C GLY A 407 -6.99 -12.39 8.30
N GLY A 408 -7.81 -11.69 7.53
CA GLY A 408 -7.61 -10.28 7.19
C GLY A 408 -7.93 -9.37 8.38
N VAL A 409 -7.13 -8.31 8.54
CA VAL A 409 -7.29 -7.29 9.58
C VAL A 409 -7.68 -5.91 9.04
N GLY A 410 -7.72 -5.74 7.72
CA GLY A 410 -8.15 -4.48 7.11
C GLY A 410 -8.13 -4.46 5.60
N MET A 411 -8.72 -3.40 5.06
CA MET A 411 -9.03 -3.18 3.64
C MET A 411 -8.55 -1.77 3.26
N LEU A 412 -7.52 -1.68 2.41
CA LEU A 412 -6.82 -0.45 2.05
C LEU A 412 -6.98 -0.15 0.55
N PHE A 413 -7.82 0.83 0.24
CA PHE A 413 -8.25 1.14 -1.13
C PHE A 413 -7.45 2.30 -1.73
N GLY A 414 -6.94 2.17 -2.95
CA GLY A 414 -6.18 3.25 -3.59
C GLY A 414 -5.70 2.92 -4.98
N ALA A 415 -5.41 3.96 -5.76
CA ALA A 415 -5.00 3.88 -7.15
C ALA A 415 -3.53 3.41 -7.29
N GLY A 416 -3.28 2.32 -8.01
CA GLY A 416 -1.92 1.87 -8.35
C GLY A 416 -1.32 2.60 -9.54
N ASN A 417 -2.12 3.38 -10.27
CA ASN A 417 -1.62 4.33 -11.26
C ASN A 417 -2.49 5.60 -11.35
N TYR A 418 -1.94 6.67 -11.92
CA TYR A 418 -2.56 8.01 -11.95
C TYR A 418 -3.92 8.08 -12.67
N GLU A 419 -4.18 7.19 -13.64
CA GLU A 419 -5.44 7.16 -14.41
C GLU A 419 -6.57 6.41 -13.68
N GLN A 420 -6.31 5.81 -12.52
CA GLN A 420 -7.30 4.99 -11.80
C GLN A 420 -8.26 5.84 -10.97
N THR A 421 -9.35 5.23 -10.51
CA THR A 421 -10.34 5.88 -9.64
C THR A 421 -9.71 6.20 -8.28
N THR A 422 -9.98 7.39 -7.73
CA THR A 422 -9.57 7.79 -6.37
C THR A 422 -10.80 8.14 -5.52
N PRO A 423 -10.67 8.29 -4.18
CA PRO A 423 -11.78 8.68 -3.31
C PRO A 423 -12.27 10.13 -3.54
N GLU A 424 -11.65 10.86 -4.46
CA GLU A 424 -12.06 12.17 -4.97
C GLU A 424 -12.85 12.09 -6.29
N SER A 425 -12.76 10.96 -7.03
CA SER A 425 -13.37 10.78 -8.36
C SER A 425 -14.41 9.65 -8.45
N ASP A 426 -14.51 8.80 -7.42
CA ASP A 426 -15.41 7.64 -7.33
C ASP A 426 -16.92 7.96 -7.21
N GLY A 427 -17.29 9.25 -7.16
CA GLY A 427 -18.65 9.71 -6.90
C GLY A 427 -19.07 9.72 -5.42
N GLY A 428 -18.14 9.44 -4.51
CA GLY A 428 -18.38 9.34 -3.06
C GLY A 428 -18.86 7.97 -2.59
N ASN A 429 -18.75 6.92 -3.42
CA ASN A 429 -19.20 5.58 -3.08
C ASN A 429 -18.44 4.99 -1.89
N LEU A 430 -17.10 5.09 -1.85
CA LEU A 430 -16.28 4.68 -0.71
C LEU A 430 -16.75 5.39 0.57
N LEU A 431 -16.98 6.70 0.51
CA LEU A 431 -17.41 7.49 1.66
C LEU A 431 -18.82 7.08 2.16
N LYS A 432 -19.72 6.66 1.26
CA LYS A 432 -21.03 6.06 1.56
C LYS A 432 -20.88 4.68 2.22
N ARG A 433 -20.09 3.79 1.62
CA ARG A 433 -19.87 2.40 2.09
C ARG A 433 -19.13 2.35 3.43
N VAL A 434 -18.10 3.17 3.64
CA VAL A 434 -17.34 3.22 4.91
C VAL A 434 -18.18 3.76 6.06
N LYS A 435 -19.07 4.73 5.83
CA LYS A 435 -20.05 5.16 6.83
C LYS A 435 -20.97 4.01 7.22
N ALA A 436 -21.66 3.40 6.25
CA ALA A 436 -22.55 2.28 6.50
C ALA A 436 -21.88 1.12 7.27
N TYR A 437 -20.64 0.76 6.90
CA TYR A 437 -19.85 -0.25 7.62
C TYR A 437 -19.57 0.12 9.09
N LYS A 438 -19.29 1.39 9.40
CA LYS A 438 -19.03 1.87 10.76
C LYS A 438 -20.29 2.09 11.58
N ASP A 439 -21.36 2.56 10.94
CA ASP A 439 -22.69 2.73 11.56
C ASP A 439 -23.31 1.36 11.92
N ALA A 440 -23.02 0.32 11.14
CA ALA A 440 -23.30 -1.09 11.47
C ALA A 440 -22.38 -1.68 12.57
N GLY A 441 -21.52 -0.87 13.20
CA GLY A 441 -20.61 -1.28 14.29
C GLY A 441 -19.35 -2.03 13.84
N GLY A 442 -19.15 -2.24 12.53
CA GLY A 442 -17.98 -2.89 11.92
C GLY A 442 -17.79 -4.38 12.24
N GLN A 443 -16.96 -5.05 11.43
CA GLN A 443 -16.59 -6.45 11.61
C GLN A 443 -15.45 -6.61 12.61
N ALA A 444 -15.50 -7.59 13.50
CA ALA A 444 -14.34 -7.98 14.33
C ALA A 444 -13.42 -8.94 13.54
N ALA A 445 -12.09 -8.84 13.72
CA ALA A 445 -11.14 -9.77 13.07
C ALA A 445 -11.25 -11.23 13.52
N CYS A 446 -12.09 -11.50 14.53
CA CYS A 446 -12.49 -12.83 14.95
C CYS A 446 -14.01 -12.88 14.94
N VAL A 447 -14.57 -13.83 14.20
CA VAL A 447 -15.88 -14.39 14.56
C VAL A 447 -15.60 -15.24 15.80
N LYS A 448 -16.29 -14.97 16.92
CA LYS A 448 -16.29 -15.91 18.05
C LYS A 448 -17.15 -17.12 17.64
N PRO A 449 -16.77 -18.35 18.01
CA PRO A 449 -17.61 -19.52 17.81
C PRO A 449 -18.95 -19.39 18.55
#